data_AF-A0A4Q4BRK7-F1
#
_entry.id   AF-A0A4Q4BRK7-F1
#
_cell.length_a   1.000
_cell.length_b   1.000
_cell.length_c   1.000
_cell.angle_alpha   90.00
_cell.angle_beta   90.00
_cell.angle_gamma   90.00
#
_symmetry.space_group_name_H-M   'P 1'
#
loop_
_entity.id
_entity.type
_entity.pdbx_description
1 polymer ?
#
loop_
_entity_poly.entity_id
_entity_poly.type
_entity_poly.pdbx_seq_one_letter_code
_entity_poly.pdbx_strand_id
1 'polypeptide(L)' 'DLLRVLLKAKSESLGVAPRLIASSSELDQIAAGDRDVPALNGWRREAFGDDAMRLCKGEIALSAKGSEVRVVHL' A
#
# COMPACT_ATOMS: atom_id res chain seq x y z
N ASP A 1 7.76 6.95 -1.98
CA ASP A 1 8.15 5.68 -2.65
C ASP A 1 7.75 4.40 -1.95
N LEU A 2 7.86 4.26 -0.62
CA LEU A 2 7.52 3.01 0.08
C LEU A 2 6.07 2.52 -0.18
N LEU A 3 5.10 3.44 -0.30
CA LEU A 3 3.72 3.09 -0.67
C LEU A 3 3.62 2.45 -2.06
N ARG A 4 4.45 2.85 -3.03
CA ARG A 4 4.47 2.24 -4.37
C ARG A 4 5.02 0.81 -4.29
N VAL A 5 6.02 0.58 -3.45
CA VAL A 5 6.59 -0.74 -3.20
C VAL A 5 5.58 -1.65 -2.52
N LEU A 6 4.87 -1.16 -1.49
CA LEU A 6 3.77 -1.88 -0.85
C LEU A 6 2.65 -2.20 -1.85
N LEU A 7 2.23 -1.23 -2.66
CA LEU A 7 1.17 -1.42 -3.66
C LEU A 7 1.53 -2.54 -4.64
N LYS A 8 2.78 -2.55 -5.12
CA LYS A 8 3.28 -3.60 -6.01
C LYS A 8 3.19 -4.97 -5.33
N ALA A 9 3.71 -5.11 -4.11
CA ALA A 9 3.67 -6.36 -3.36
C ALA A 9 2.23 -6.88 -3.15
N LYS A 10 1.31 -5.98 -2.79
CA LYS A 10 -0.11 -6.32 -2.61
C LYS A 10 -0.78 -6.72 -3.92
N SER A 11 -0.50 -6.01 -5.01
CA SER A 11 -1.04 -6.32 -6.32
C SER A 11 -0.60 -7.70 -6.83
N GLU A 12 0.67 -8.06 -6.61
CA GLU A 12 1.22 -9.37 -6.97
C GLU A 12 0.58 -10.49 -6.12
N SER A 13 0.43 -10.27 -4.81
CA SER A 13 -0.22 -11.23 -3.90
C SER A 13 -1.69 -11.45 -4.22
N LEU A 14 -2.41 -10.42 -4.70
CA LEU A 14 -3.83 -10.49 -5.02
C LEU A 14 -4.09 -10.92 -6.48
N GLY A 15 -3.06 -10.97 -7.33
CA GLY A 15 -3.21 -11.28 -8.75
C GLY A 15 -3.97 -10.22 -9.54
N VAL A 16 -3.99 -8.95 -9.09
CA VAL A 16 -4.70 -7.85 -9.75
C VAL A 16 -3.72 -6.76 -10.18
N ALA A 17 -4.09 -5.97 -11.20
CA ALA A 17 -3.26 -4.86 -11.63
C ALA A 17 -3.18 -3.77 -10.52
N PRO A 18 -1.99 -3.19 -10.24
CA PRO A 18 -1.82 -2.17 -9.20
C PRO A 18 -2.80 -0.99 -9.31
N ARG A 19 -3.10 -0.56 -10.55
CA ARG A 19 -4.03 0.54 -10.84
C ARG A 19 -5.49 0.26 -10.44
N LEU A 20 -5.89 -1.00 -10.27
CA LEU A 20 -7.22 -1.34 -9.76
C LEU A 20 -7.34 -1.11 -8.25
N ILE A 21 -6.20 -1.15 -7.55
CA ILE A 21 -6.10 -0.93 -6.11
C ILE A 21 -5.93 0.56 -5.81
N ALA A 22 -4.91 1.21 -6.40
CA ALA A 22 -4.64 2.63 -6.20
C ALA A 22 -3.87 3.24 -7.38
N SER A 23 -4.11 4.52 -7.63
CA SER A 23 -3.36 5.35 -8.57
C SER A 23 -2.18 6.05 -7.90
N SER A 24 -1.18 6.49 -8.69
CA SER A 24 -0.03 7.22 -8.16
C SER A 24 -0.43 8.48 -7.38
N SER A 25 -1.47 9.19 -7.84
CA SER A 25 -1.97 10.39 -7.16
C SER A 25 -2.57 10.06 -5.79
N GLU A 26 -3.30 8.96 -5.66
CA GLU A 26 -3.82 8.50 -4.36
C GLU A 26 -2.69 8.13 -3.40
N LEU A 27 -1.61 7.51 -3.90
CA LEU A 27 -0.44 7.21 -3.06
C LEU A 27 0.24 8.48 -2.55
N ASP A 28 0.35 9.50 -3.40
CA ASP A 28 0.94 10.78 -3.02
C ASP A 28 0.04 11.53 -2.01
N GLN A 29 -1.28 11.47 -2.17
CA GLN A 29 -2.26 11.98 -1.21
C GLN A 29 -2.16 11.27 0.15
N ILE A 30 -2.12 9.93 0.16
CA ILE A 30 -1.96 9.14 1.40
C ILE A 30 -0.64 9.48 2.10
N ALA A 31 0.46 9.64 1.35
CA ALA A 31 1.76 10.03 1.88
C ALA A 31 1.75 11.46 2.46
N ALA A 32 0.98 12.37 1.86
CA ALA A 32 0.77 13.73 2.36
C ALA A 32 -0.12 13.78 3.62
N GLY A 33 -0.67 12.64 4.05
CA GLY A 33 -1.53 12.54 5.21
C GLY A 33 -3.02 12.61 4.90
N ASP A 34 -3.40 12.68 3.63
CA ASP A 34 -4.80 12.63 3.23
C ASP A 34 -5.41 11.27 3.58
N ARG A 35 -6.68 11.32 3.98
CA ARG A 35 -7.48 10.17 4.40
C ARG A 35 -8.79 10.07 3.62
N ASP A 36 -9.15 11.07 2.83
CA ASP A 36 -10.34 11.06 1.98
C ASP A 36 -9.96 10.66 0.54
N VAL A 37 -9.51 9.42 0.40
CA VAL A 37 -9.02 8.86 -0.86
C VAL A 37 -9.75 7.57 -1.20
N PRO A 38 -10.09 7.31 -2.48
CA PRO A 38 -10.81 6.09 -2.86
C PRO A 38 -10.07 4.79 -2.51
N ALA A 39 -8.73 4.80 -2.51
CA ALA A 39 -7.90 3.69 -2.06
C ALA A 39 -8.09 3.29 -0.57
N LEU A 40 -8.66 4.17 0.26
CA LEU A 40 -8.98 3.91 1.67
C LEU A 40 -10.45 3.53 1.89
N ASN A 41 -11.17 3.16 0.83
CA ASN A 41 -12.58 2.79 0.89
C ASN A 41 -12.85 1.40 0.29
N GLY A 42 -13.87 0.73 0.84
CA GLY A 42 -14.33 -0.59 0.38
C GLY A 42 -13.22 -1.63 0.33
N TRP A 43 -13.27 -2.51 -0.67
CA TRP A 43 -12.30 -3.61 -0.81
C TRP A 43 -10.85 -3.12 -1.00
N ARG A 44 -10.63 -1.91 -1.54
CA ARG A 44 -9.28 -1.34 -1.72
C ARG A 44 -8.61 -1.03 -0.39
N ARG A 45 -9.42 -0.65 0.60
CA ARG A 45 -8.95 -0.44 1.97
C ARG A 45 -8.37 -1.72 2.56
N GLU A 46 -9.13 -2.81 2.45
CA GLU A 46 -8.70 -4.13 2.94
C GLU A 46 -7.51 -4.68 2.15
N ALA A 47 -7.49 -4.45 0.83
CA ALA A 47 -6.44 -4.92 -0.05
C ALA A 47 -5.08 -4.21 0.16
N PHE A 48 -5.10 -2.91 0.47
CA PHE A 48 -3.92 -2.06 0.52
C PHE A 48 -4.01 -0.94 1.56
N GLY A 49 -5.14 -0.25 1.64
CA GLY A 49 -5.29 0.96 2.42
C GLY A 49 -4.94 0.83 3.91
N ASP A 50 -5.35 -0.25 4.56
CA ASP A 50 -5.04 -0.46 5.98
C ASP A 50 -3.53 -0.62 6.20
N ASP A 51 -2.84 -1.43 5.38
CA ASP A 51 -1.38 -1.56 5.47
C ASP A 51 -0.67 -0.27 5.07
N ALA A 52 -1.18 0.47 4.08
CA ALA A 52 -0.64 1.78 3.71
C ALA A 52 -0.66 2.76 4.89
N MET A 53 -1.77 2.79 5.64
CA MET A 53 -1.88 3.60 6.85
C MET A 53 -0.91 3.15 7.94
N ARG A 54 -0.79 1.84 8.18
CA ARG A 54 0.15 1.29 9.18
C ARG A 54 1.60 1.61 8.81
N LEU A 55 1.95 1.56 7.52
CA LEU A 55 3.26 1.92 7.02
C LEU A 55 3.55 3.40 7.24
N CYS A 56 2.58 4.28 6.97
CA CYS A 56 2.71 5.71 7.25
C CYS A 56 2.86 6.02 8.76
N LYS A 57 2.28 5.18 9.63
CA LYS A 57 2.41 5.32 11.10
C LYS A 57 3.70 4.70 11.65
N GLY A 58 4.47 3.98 10.83
CA GLY A 58 5.66 3.25 11.29
C GLY A 58 5.34 1.99 12.10
N GLU A 59 4.13 1.43 11.98
CA GLU A 59 3.71 0.19 12.66
C GLU A 59 4.12 -1.07 11.88
N ILE A 60 4.44 -0.91 10.60
CA ILE A 60 4.97 -1.98 9.75
C ILE A 60 6.16 -1.45 8.95
N ALA A 61 7.07 -2.34 8.59
CA ALA A 61 8.16 -2.09 7.68
C ALA A 61 8.07 -3.01 6.44
N LEU A 62 8.79 -2.63 5.40
CA LEU A 62 8.95 -3.44 4.20
C LEU A 62 10.34 -4.07 4.21
N SER A 63 10.39 -5.39 4.06
CA SER A 63 11.62 -6.15 3.87
C SER A 63 11.67 -6.67 2.44
N ALA A 64 12.81 -6.51 1.77
CA ALA A 64 13.03 -7.05 0.43
C ALA A 64 14.01 -8.22 0.51
N LYS A 65 13.61 -9.38 -0.01
CA LYS A 65 14.49 -10.55 -0.17
C LYS A 65 14.49 -10.96 -1.65
N GLY A 66 15.56 -10.58 -2.35
CA GLY A 66 15.62 -10.74 -3.80
C GLY A 66 14.60 -9.84 -4.49
N SER A 67 13.73 -10.43 -5.32
CA SER A 67 12.62 -9.73 -5.98
C SER A 67 11.33 -9.67 -5.16
N GLU A 68 11.27 -10.40 -4.03
CA GLU A 68 10.06 -10.49 -3.21
C GLU A 68 10.07 -9.42 -2.11
N VAL A 69 8.98 -8.66 -1.99
CA VAL A 69 8.76 -7.68 -0.93
C VAL A 69 7.77 -8.27 0.07
N ARG A 70 8.13 -8.25 1.35
CA ARG A 70 7.30 -8.70 2.46
C ARG A 70 7.02 -7.57 3.43
N VAL A 71 5.79 -7.57 3.96
CA VAL A 71 5.40 -6.71 5.08
C VAL A 71 5.83 -7.39 6.37
N VAL A 72 6.55 -6.65 7.23
CA VAL A 72 6.96 -7.10 8.57
C VAL A 72 6.37 -6.16 9.61
N HIS A 73 5.84 -6.73 10.69
CA HIS A 73 5.34 -5.97 11.84
C HIS A 73 6.50 -5.53 12.73
N LEU A 74 6.44 -4.28 13.18
CA LEU A 74 7.41 -3.68 14.11
C LEU A 74 6.94 -3.77 15.56
#